data_AF-A0A0C4DUB7-F1
#
_entry.id   AF-A0A0C4DUB7-F1
#
_cell.length_a   1.000
_cell.length_b   1.000
_cell.length_c   1.000
_cell.angle_alpha   90.00
_cell.angle_beta   90.00
_cell.angle_gamma   90.00
#
_symmetry.space_group_name_H-M   'P 1'
#
loop_
_entity.id
_entity.type
_entity.pdbx_description
1 polymer ?
#
loop_
_entity_poly.entity_id
_entity_poly.type
_entity_poly.pdbx_seq_one_letter_code
_entity_poly.pdbx_strand_id
1 'polypeptide(L)'
;MLVESTAVRDLLNTSVVEADNTLQEQEQEQLVQHSVSLNPIPALVILLLGIMMSSHTQTNMVSSMVHKQWGTLLTGASLARALTYVLMYLRPPRSVLPSRPPTELLAAFGLCAGGIIFMASSGDTIAAMINQELDAMFMYTVTMGLVALLMAWVVIVMAIKGWAVRRELRRPAGSYGSSV
;
A
#
# COMPACT_ATOMS: atom_id res chain seq x y z
N MET A 1 -4.71 -18.36 -7.31
CA MET A 1 -4.18 -16.98 -7.14
C MET A 1 -2.75 -17.03 -6.58
N LEU A 2 -1.89 -16.04 -6.85
CA LEU A 2 -0.53 -15.92 -6.28
C LEU A 2 -0.50 -16.08 -4.74
N VAL A 3 -1.57 -15.64 -4.06
CA VAL A 3 -1.76 -15.71 -2.59
C VAL A 3 -2.06 -17.13 -2.08
N GLU A 4 -2.51 -18.04 -2.94
CA GLU A 4 -2.77 -19.44 -2.59
C GLU A 4 -1.55 -20.34 -2.77
N SER A 5 -0.53 -19.87 -3.51
CA SER A 5 0.70 -20.62 -3.73
C SER A 5 1.50 -20.71 -2.43
N THR A 6 1.72 -21.94 -1.97
CA THR A 6 2.52 -22.24 -0.77
C THR A 6 3.95 -21.71 -0.91
N ALA A 7 4.56 -21.85 -2.09
CA ALA A 7 5.91 -21.35 -2.37
C ALA A 7 6.02 -19.82 -2.25
N VAL A 8 5.00 -19.09 -2.72
CA VAL A 8 4.99 -17.62 -2.68
C VAL A 8 4.75 -17.12 -1.26
N ARG A 9 3.83 -17.77 -0.52
CA ARG A 9 3.61 -17.48 0.90
C ARG A 9 4.89 -17.71 1.70
N ASP A 10 5.56 -18.83 1.48
CA ASP A 10 6.82 -19.15 2.16
C ASP A 10 7.92 -18.13 1.85
N LEU A 11 8.05 -17.71 0.59
CA LEU A 11 9.05 -16.71 0.19
C LEU A 11 8.82 -15.36 0.89
N LEU A 12 7.58 -14.88 0.87
CA LEU A 12 7.19 -13.61 1.51
C LEU A 12 7.33 -13.69 3.03
N ASN A 13 6.98 -14.83 3.63
CA ASN A 13 7.06 -15.02 5.07
C ASN A 13 8.50 -15.11 5.60
N THR A 14 9.51 -15.50 4.80
CA THR A 14 10.89 -15.53 5.35
C THR A 14 11.59 -14.19 5.40
N SER A 15 11.21 -13.25 4.52
CA SER A 15 11.59 -11.85 4.75
C SER A 15 11.10 -11.32 6.10
N VAL A 16 10.06 -11.94 6.66
CA VAL A 16 9.45 -11.60 7.95
C VAL A 16 10.17 -12.31 9.10
N VAL A 17 10.59 -13.58 8.94
CA VAL A 17 11.31 -14.35 9.98
C VAL A 17 12.72 -13.83 10.27
N GLU A 18 13.43 -13.25 9.30
CA GLU A 18 14.74 -12.64 9.60
C GLU A 18 14.62 -11.24 10.20
N ALA A 19 13.58 -10.48 9.81
CA ALA A 19 13.19 -9.29 10.56
C ALA A 19 12.91 -9.70 12.02
N ASP A 20 12.21 -10.81 12.25
CA ASP A 20 11.97 -11.38 13.59
C ASP A 20 13.28 -11.70 14.35
N ASN A 21 14.28 -12.34 13.72
CA ASN A 21 15.56 -12.65 14.41
C ASN A 21 16.41 -11.40 14.71
N THR A 22 16.43 -10.41 13.80
CA THR A 22 17.15 -9.14 14.03
C THR A 22 16.41 -8.20 14.98
N LEU A 23 15.09 -8.32 15.05
CA LEU A 23 14.23 -7.60 15.99
C LEU A 23 14.16 -8.29 17.35
N GLN A 24 14.29 -9.62 17.46
CA GLN A 24 14.25 -10.35 18.75
C GLN A 24 15.33 -9.88 19.74
N GLU A 25 16.54 -9.55 19.25
CA GLU A 25 17.61 -8.96 20.07
C GLU A 25 17.29 -7.53 20.52
N GLN A 26 16.46 -6.79 19.77
CA GLN A 26 15.99 -5.43 20.12
C GLN A 26 14.65 -5.43 20.87
N GLU A 27 13.82 -6.46 20.72
CA GLU A 27 12.44 -6.55 21.21
C GLU A 27 12.34 -7.03 22.64
N GLN A 28 13.30 -7.81 23.15
CA GLN A 28 13.26 -8.26 24.54
C GLN A 28 13.27 -7.07 25.54
N GLU A 29 13.71 -5.88 25.12
CA GLU A 29 13.58 -4.62 25.87
C GLU A 29 12.29 -3.80 25.55
N GLN A 30 11.61 -4.02 24.41
CA GLN A 30 10.44 -3.22 23.96
C GLN A 30 9.06 -3.89 24.10
N LEU A 31 9.02 -5.20 24.37
CA LEU A 31 7.80 -6.05 24.37
C LEU A 31 6.67 -5.65 25.36
N VAL A 32 6.82 -4.60 26.17
CA VAL A 32 5.78 -4.14 27.09
C VAL A 32 4.80 -3.13 26.45
N GLN A 33 5.11 -2.53 25.29
CA GLN A 33 4.38 -1.31 24.89
C GLN A 33 4.25 -1.05 23.37
N HIS A 34 3.66 -1.96 22.60
CA HIS A 34 3.13 -1.58 21.28
C HIS A 34 1.66 -1.94 21.12
N SER A 35 0.79 -1.16 21.78
CA SER A 35 -0.60 -1.03 21.34
C SER A 35 -0.61 -0.23 20.05
N VAL A 36 -0.96 -0.85 18.92
CA VAL A 36 -1.14 -0.15 17.65
C VAL A 36 -2.16 0.98 17.87
N SER A 37 -1.73 2.23 17.68
CA SER A 37 -2.60 3.39 17.86
C SER A 37 -3.66 3.43 16.75
N LEU A 38 -4.92 3.22 17.11
CA LEU A 38 -6.07 3.24 16.20
C LEU A 38 -6.63 4.67 16.05
N ASN A 39 -5.77 5.65 15.75
CA ASN A 39 -6.19 7.04 15.58
C ASN A 39 -7.09 7.18 14.31
N PRO A 40 -8.37 7.56 14.46
CA PRO A 40 -9.29 7.67 13.32
C PRO A 40 -9.12 8.97 12.52
N ILE A 41 -8.46 9.99 13.09
CA ILE A 41 -8.38 11.33 12.51
C ILE A 41 -7.79 11.33 11.09
N PRO A 42 -6.67 10.63 10.79
CA PRO A 42 -6.15 10.60 9.42
C PRO A 42 -7.14 10.02 8.40
N ALA A 43 -7.84 8.93 8.76
CA ALA A 43 -8.84 8.33 7.87
C ALA A 43 -10.03 9.28 7.66
N LEU A 44 -10.48 9.96 8.72
CA LEU A 44 -11.55 10.95 8.64
C LEU A 44 -11.18 12.14 7.74
N VAL A 45 -9.97 12.68 7.88
CA VAL A 45 -9.51 13.80 7.03
C VAL A 45 -9.50 13.40 5.55
N ILE A 46 -8.98 12.22 5.23
CA ILE A 46 -8.97 11.70 3.85
C ILE A 46 -10.40 11.48 3.33
N LEU A 47 -11.29 10.96 4.17
CA LEU A 47 -12.70 10.76 3.82
C LEU A 47 -13.38 12.08 3.43
N LEU A 48 -13.27 13.08 4.31
CA LEU A 48 -13.87 14.39 4.12
C LEU A 48 -13.28 15.09 2.88
N LEU A 49 -11.96 15.03 2.71
CA LEU A 49 -11.28 15.54 1.52
C LEU A 49 -11.84 14.88 0.25
N GLY A 50 -11.95 13.56 0.23
CA GLY A 50 -12.48 12.83 -0.93
C GLY A 50 -13.92 13.22 -1.27
N ILE A 51 -14.79 13.38 -0.27
CA ILE A 51 -16.20 13.78 -0.46
C ILE A 51 -16.29 15.22 -0.99
N MET A 52 -15.58 16.16 -0.35
CA MET A 52 -15.61 17.57 -0.74
C MET A 52 -15.09 17.76 -2.16
N MET A 53 -13.95 17.13 -2.47
CA MET A 53 -13.28 17.32 -3.76
C MET A 53 -13.96 16.56 -4.91
N SER A 54 -14.61 15.43 -4.63
CA SER A 54 -15.41 14.75 -5.65
C SER A 54 -16.70 15.47 -6.02
N SER A 55 -17.18 16.35 -5.13
CA SER A 55 -18.35 17.22 -5.36
C SER A 55 -17.96 18.61 -5.88
N HIS A 56 -16.66 18.91 -5.94
CA HIS A 56 -16.15 20.21 -6.35
C HIS A 56 -16.20 20.34 -7.88
N THR A 57 -17.14 21.14 -8.38
CA THR A 57 -17.25 21.46 -9.79
C THR A 57 -16.07 22.32 -10.25
N GLN A 58 -15.50 22.00 -11.41
CA GLN A 58 -14.39 22.72 -12.03
C GLN A 58 -14.86 23.52 -13.23
N THR A 59 -14.00 24.42 -13.74
CA THR A 59 -14.33 25.30 -14.88
C THR A 59 -14.64 24.55 -16.17
N ASN A 60 -14.12 23.33 -16.32
CA ASN A 60 -14.40 22.45 -17.46
C ASN A 60 -14.87 21.07 -17.00
N MET A 61 -15.63 20.39 -17.87
CA MET A 61 -16.25 19.10 -17.57
C MET A 61 -15.20 17.99 -17.34
N VAL A 62 -14.14 17.97 -18.15
CA VAL A 62 -13.06 16.96 -18.01
C VAL A 62 -12.40 17.05 -16.64
N SER A 63 -12.02 18.26 -16.21
CA SER A 63 -11.45 18.53 -14.89
C SER A 63 -12.40 18.14 -13.76
N SER A 64 -13.70 18.43 -13.90
CA SER A 64 -14.72 18.05 -12.90
C SER A 64 -14.82 16.52 -12.77
N MET A 65 -14.77 15.81 -13.89
CA MET A 65 -14.81 14.35 -13.90
C MET A 65 -13.53 13.73 -13.32
N VAL A 66 -12.35 14.28 -13.63
CA VAL A 66 -11.08 13.85 -13.03
C VAL A 66 -11.07 14.13 -11.52
N HIS A 67 -11.61 15.28 -11.07
CA HIS A 67 -11.78 15.59 -9.65
C HIS A 67 -12.67 14.60 -8.91
N LYS A 68 -13.79 14.24 -9.54
CA LYS A 68 -14.68 13.20 -9.03
C LYS A 68 -13.96 11.85 -8.91
N GLN A 69 -13.16 11.47 -9.90
CA GLN A 69 -12.43 10.20 -9.90
C GLN A 69 -11.44 10.09 -8.74
N TRP A 70 -10.53 11.05 -8.57
CA TRP A 70 -9.56 10.95 -7.46
C TRP A 70 -10.22 11.12 -6.10
N GLY A 71 -11.21 12.01 -5.97
CA GLY A 71 -11.93 12.20 -4.72
C GLY A 71 -12.66 10.93 -4.28
N THR A 72 -13.33 10.24 -5.20
CA THR A 72 -14.01 8.96 -4.90
C THR A 72 -13.03 7.84 -4.53
N LEU A 73 -11.84 7.80 -5.14
CA LEU A 73 -10.78 6.85 -4.77
C LEU A 73 -10.26 7.11 -3.34
N LEU A 74 -10.04 8.37 -2.95
CA LEU A 74 -9.64 8.71 -1.58
C LEU A 74 -10.74 8.38 -0.56
N THR A 75 -12.01 8.65 -0.89
CA THR A 75 -13.15 8.21 -0.09
C THR A 75 -13.14 6.69 0.09
N GLY A 76 -13.02 5.91 -0.98
CA GLY A 76 -12.93 4.45 -0.90
C GLY A 76 -11.75 3.96 -0.07
N ALA A 77 -10.58 4.59 -0.22
CA ALA A 77 -9.39 4.26 0.56
C ALA A 77 -9.56 4.51 2.06
N SER A 78 -10.20 5.63 2.43
CA SER A 78 -10.49 5.96 3.83
C SER A 78 -11.49 4.99 4.46
N LEU A 79 -12.48 4.51 3.70
CA LEU A 79 -13.43 3.50 4.14
C LEU A 79 -12.73 2.14 4.36
N ALA A 80 -11.86 1.74 3.43
CA ALA A 80 -11.04 0.55 3.59
C ALA A 80 -10.15 0.64 4.84
N ARG A 81 -9.57 1.83 5.10
CA ARG A 81 -8.78 2.08 6.31
C ARG A 81 -9.62 2.02 7.59
N ALA A 82 -10.83 2.58 7.58
CA ALA A 82 -11.75 2.47 8.71
C ALA A 82 -12.14 1.02 9.00
N LEU A 83 -12.35 0.20 7.96
CA LEU A 83 -12.57 -1.24 8.13
C LEU A 83 -11.36 -1.94 8.74
N THR A 84 -10.12 -1.55 8.40
CA THR A 84 -8.93 -2.06 9.09
C THR A 84 -8.99 -1.77 10.58
N TYR A 85 -9.35 -0.54 10.99
CA TYR A 85 -9.48 -0.20 12.41
C TYR A 85 -10.52 -1.07 13.12
N VAL A 86 -11.68 -1.28 12.48
CA VAL A 86 -12.72 -2.19 13.02
C VAL A 86 -12.18 -3.61 13.17
N LEU A 87 -11.51 -4.15 12.15
CA LEU A 87 -10.94 -5.50 12.19
C LEU A 87 -9.86 -5.64 13.28
N MET A 88 -8.97 -4.66 13.42
CA MET A 88 -7.93 -4.65 14.45
C MET A 88 -8.51 -4.48 15.85
N TYR A 89 -9.60 -3.74 16.01
CA TYR A 89 -10.31 -3.63 17.28
C TYR A 89 -10.98 -4.95 17.67
N LEU A 90 -11.65 -5.62 16.72
CA LEU A 90 -12.32 -6.90 16.96
C LEU A 90 -11.33 -8.07 17.16
N ARG A 91 -10.19 -8.04 16.45
CA ARG A 91 -9.12 -9.04 16.55
C ARG A 91 -7.77 -8.34 16.65
N PRO A 92 -7.36 -7.95 17.87
CA PRO A 92 -6.07 -7.32 18.10
C PRO A 92 -4.92 -8.20 17.60
N PRO A 93 -3.86 -7.61 17.02
CA PRO A 93 -2.63 -8.33 16.70
C PRO A 93 -2.10 -9.02 17.96
N ARG A 94 -1.80 -10.32 17.87
CA ARG A 94 -1.17 -11.09 18.95
C ARG A 94 0.32 -11.37 18.69
N SER A 95 0.82 -10.92 17.55
CA SER A 95 2.20 -11.13 17.10
C SER A 95 2.79 -9.76 16.75
N VAL A 96 4.09 -9.63 16.98
CA VAL A 96 4.91 -8.49 16.55
C VAL A 96 4.99 -8.36 15.03
N LEU A 97 4.62 -9.43 14.32
CA LEU A 97 4.56 -9.42 12.87
C LEU A 97 3.40 -8.53 12.38
N PRO A 98 3.62 -7.69 11.36
CA PRO A 98 2.62 -6.76 10.88
C PRO A 98 1.37 -7.50 10.42
N SER A 99 0.25 -7.25 11.10
CA SER A 99 -1.06 -7.74 10.69
C SER A 99 -1.48 -7.00 9.42
N ARG A 100 -1.70 -7.75 8.33
CA ARG A 100 -2.06 -7.18 7.01
C ARG A 100 -3.47 -7.61 6.61
N PRO A 101 -4.52 -7.03 7.20
CA PRO A 101 -5.87 -7.33 6.76
C PRO A 101 -6.01 -6.93 5.28
N PRO A 102 -6.80 -7.66 4.47
CA PRO A 102 -6.93 -7.40 3.04
C PRO A 102 -7.44 -5.99 2.72
N THR A 103 -8.10 -5.34 3.67
CA THR A 103 -8.55 -3.95 3.62
C THR A 103 -7.39 -2.95 3.48
N GLU A 104 -6.21 -3.25 4.02
CA GLU A 104 -5.02 -2.39 3.85
C GLU A 104 -4.53 -2.36 2.41
N LEU A 105 -4.68 -3.46 1.66
CA LEU A 105 -4.32 -3.49 0.25
C LEU A 105 -5.24 -2.56 -0.56
N LEU A 106 -6.54 -2.57 -0.27
CA LEU A 106 -7.51 -1.69 -0.91
C LEU A 106 -7.28 -0.22 -0.54
N ALA A 107 -6.97 0.07 0.72
CA ALA A 107 -6.60 1.40 1.17
C ALA A 107 -5.36 1.92 0.43
N ALA A 108 -4.29 1.11 0.36
CA ALA A 108 -3.07 1.46 -0.35
C ALA A 108 -3.32 1.69 -1.85
N PHE A 109 -4.07 0.79 -2.50
CA PHE A 109 -4.42 0.94 -3.92
C PHE A 109 -5.18 2.25 -4.18
N GLY A 110 -6.22 2.54 -3.39
CA GLY A 110 -7.01 3.75 -3.53
C GLY A 110 -6.22 5.04 -3.26
N LEU A 111 -5.32 5.04 -2.27
CA LEU A 111 -4.43 6.18 -2.01
C LEU A 111 -3.42 6.41 -3.12
N CYS A 112 -2.78 5.34 -3.63
CA CYS A 112 -1.83 5.45 -4.75
C CYS A 112 -2.53 5.95 -6.01
N ALA A 113 -3.65 5.34 -6.39
CA ALA A 113 -4.39 5.72 -7.58
C ALA A 113 -5.01 7.11 -7.47
N GLY A 114 -5.67 7.42 -6.35
CA GLY A 114 -6.22 8.74 -6.08
C GLY A 114 -5.13 9.82 -6.07
N GLY A 115 -3.97 9.55 -5.45
CA GLY A 115 -2.84 10.48 -5.42
C GLY A 115 -2.26 10.77 -6.81
N ILE A 116 -2.10 9.76 -7.66
CA ILE A 116 -1.60 9.96 -9.03
C ILE A 116 -2.61 10.77 -9.86
N ILE A 117 -3.90 10.43 -9.83
CA ILE A 117 -4.93 11.18 -10.56
C ILE A 117 -5.04 12.62 -10.03
N PHE A 118 -4.88 12.82 -8.71
CA PHE A 118 -4.83 14.16 -8.11
C PHE A 118 -3.68 15.00 -8.70
N MET A 119 -2.46 14.45 -8.76
CA MET A 119 -1.32 15.13 -9.38
C MET A 119 -1.54 15.40 -10.88
N ALA A 120 -2.15 14.46 -11.59
CA ALA A 120 -2.49 14.59 -13.01
C ALA A 120 -3.68 15.52 -13.28
N SER A 121 -4.40 15.97 -12.26
CA SER A 121 -5.52 16.92 -12.40
C SER A 121 -5.10 18.38 -12.54
N SER A 122 -3.79 18.64 -12.76
CA SER A 122 -3.26 19.97 -13.01
C SER A 122 -3.83 20.60 -14.29
N GLY A 123 -3.91 21.93 -14.33
CA GLY A 123 -4.49 22.68 -15.45
C GLY A 123 -3.84 22.34 -16.79
N ASP A 124 -2.51 22.24 -16.84
CA ASP A 124 -1.76 21.92 -18.06
C ASP A 124 -2.07 20.50 -18.56
N THR A 125 -2.18 19.53 -17.65
CA THR A 125 -2.50 18.14 -18.02
C THR A 125 -3.93 18.05 -18.54
N ILE A 126 -4.88 18.73 -17.89
CA ILE A 126 -6.27 18.78 -18.36
C ILE A 126 -6.36 19.47 -19.72
N ALA A 127 -5.64 20.58 -19.93
CA ALA A 127 -5.60 21.27 -21.21
C ALA A 127 -5.05 20.36 -22.32
N ALA A 128 -3.98 19.60 -22.03
CA ALA A 128 -3.45 18.61 -22.95
C ALA A 128 -4.48 17.50 -23.26
N MET A 129 -5.21 17.01 -22.26
CA MET A 129 -6.29 16.02 -22.49
C MET A 129 -7.37 16.57 -23.42
N ILE A 130 -7.84 17.79 -23.19
CA ILE A 130 -8.86 18.44 -24.04
C ILE A 130 -8.35 18.60 -25.48
N ASN A 131 -7.12 19.09 -25.65
CA ASN A 131 -6.53 19.31 -26.98
C ASN A 131 -6.30 18.01 -27.76
N GLN A 132 -6.14 16.89 -27.06
CA GLN A 132 -5.95 15.55 -27.64
C GLN A 132 -7.26 14.75 -27.69
N GLU A 133 -8.40 15.38 -27.39
CA GLU A 133 -9.73 14.75 -27.35
C GLU A 133 -9.82 13.53 -26.41
N LEU A 134 -9.04 13.54 -25.33
CA LEU A 134 -9.01 12.49 -24.31
C LEU A 134 -10.05 12.77 -23.22
N ASP A 135 -10.75 11.72 -22.81
CA ASP A 135 -11.71 11.77 -21.72
C ASP A 135 -11.08 11.46 -20.36
N ALA A 136 -11.84 11.71 -19.29
CA ALA A 136 -11.40 11.36 -17.94
C ALA A 136 -11.24 9.84 -17.73
N MET A 137 -11.92 9.00 -18.52
CA MET A 137 -11.85 7.54 -18.39
C MET A 137 -10.50 6.99 -18.86
N PHE A 138 -9.88 7.62 -19.86
CA PHE A 138 -8.52 7.33 -20.28
C PHE A 138 -7.53 7.48 -19.11
N MET A 139 -7.55 8.64 -18.45
CA MET A 139 -6.69 8.92 -17.29
C MET A 139 -6.89 7.90 -16.17
N TYR A 140 -8.16 7.57 -15.89
CA TYR A 140 -8.51 6.57 -14.88
C TYR A 140 -7.94 5.19 -15.22
N THR A 141 -8.18 4.69 -16.42
CA THR A 141 -7.75 3.35 -16.87
C THR A 141 -6.24 3.21 -16.85
N VAL A 142 -5.52 4.18 -17.42
CA VAL A 142 -4.05 4.19 -17.45
C VAL A 142 -3.50 4.19 -16.01
N THR A 143 -4.08 4.99 -15.12
CA THR A 143 -3.63 5.07 -13.73
C THR A 143 -3.90 3.78 -12.97
N MET A 144 -5.06 3.14 -13.14
CA MET A 144 -5.36 1.85 -12.50
C MET A 144 -4.34 0.78 -12.94
N GLY A 145 -4.04 0.72 -14.24
CA GLY A 145 -3.04 -0.20 -14.77
C GLY A 145 -1.64 0.07 -14.22
N LEU A 146 -1.22 1.34 -14.20
CA LEU A 146 0.06 1.75 -13.65
C LEU A 146 0.20 1.38 -12.17
N VAL A 147 -0.80 1.69 -11.34
CA VAL A 147 -0.78 1.36 -9.91
C VAL A 147 -0.75 -0.14 -9.69
N ALA A 148 -1.53 -0.92 -10.44
CA ALA A 148 -1.49 -2.37 -10.36
C ALA A 148 -0.10 -2.94 -10.68
N LEU A 149 0.56 -2.42 -11.74
CA LEU A 149 1.92 -2.80 -12.10
C LEU A 149 2.94 -2.39 -11.02
N LEU A 150 2.83 -1.18 -10.46
CA LEU A 150 3.70 -0.70 -9.39
C LEU A 150 3.55 -1.55 -8.13
N MET A 151 2.33 -1.88 -7.72
CA MET A 151 2.09 -2.74 -6.56
C MET A 151 2.58 -4.18 -6.81
N ALA A 152 2.39 -4.71 -8.02
CA ALA A 152 2.95 -6.00 -8.41
C ALA A 152 4.48 -5.99 -8.36
N TRP A 153 5.11 -4.91 -8.81
CA TRP A 153 6.56 -4.72 -8.72
C TRP A 153 7.05 -4.71 -7.27
N VAL A 154 6.35 -4.01 -6.36
CA VAL A 154 6.67 -4.05 -4.92
C VAL A 154 6.62 -5.48 -4.38
N VAL A 155 5.62 -6.28 -4.77
CA VAL A 155 5.53 -7.69 -4.36
C VAL A 155 6.72 -8.51 -4.89
N ILE A 156 7.14 -8.29 -6.13
CA ILE A 156 8.32 -8.95 -6.72
C ILE A 156 9.59 -8.60 -5.94
N VAL A 157 9.81 -7.32 -5.62
CA VAL A 157 10.99 -6.88 -4.84
C VAL A 157 10.99 -7.52 -3.44
N MET A 158 9.83 -7.56 -2.77
CA MET A 158 9.69 -8.22 -1.46
C MET A 158 9.94 -9.73 -1.54
N ALA A 159 9.49 -10.38 -2.61
CA ALA A 159 9.78 -11.77 -2.91
C ALA A 159 11.28 -12.04 -3.12
N ILE A 160 11.96 -11.19 -3.90
CA ILE A 160 13.42 -11.29 -4.11
C ILE A 160 14.17 -11.11 -2.79
N LYS A 161 13.77 -10.14 -1.96
CA LYS A 161 14.34 -9.97 -0.61
C LYS A 161 14.18 -11.26 0.21
N GLY A 162 12.97 -11.80 0.30
CA GLY A 162 12.72 -13.05 1.03
C GLY A 162 13.52 -14.24 0.51
N TRP A 163 13.74 -14.31 -0.81
CA TRP A 163 14.61 -15.31 -1.43
C TRP A 163 16.09 -15.15 -1.03
N ALA A 164 16.62 -13.93 -1.09
CA ALA A 164 18.03 -13.65 -0.78
C ALA A 164 18.35 -13.98 0.67
N VAL A 165 17.48 -13.56 1.59
CA VAL A 165 17.54 -13.88 3.02
C VAL A 165 17.57 -15.40 3.27
N ARG A 166 16.66 -16.15 2.65
CA ARG A 166 16.63 -17.62 2.72
C ARG A 166 17.96 -18.24 2.27
N ARG A 167 18.61 -17.65 1.27
CA ARG A 167 19.87 -18.15 0.73
C ARG A 167 21.04 -17.89 1.69
N GLU A 168 21.05 -16.74 2.37
CA GLU A 168 22.09 -16.39 3.35
C GLU A 168 21.99 -17.24 4.61
N LEU A 169 20.78 -17.45 5.14
CA LEU A 169 20.55 -18.35 6.28
C LEU A 169 20.91 -19.82 6.00
N ARG A 170 20.95 -20.23 4.73
CA ARG A 170 21.35 -21.59 4.30
C ARG A 170 22.86 -21.72 4.06
N ARG A 171 23.66 -20.65 4.16
CA ARG A 171 25.12 -20.74 4.07
C ARG A 171 25.69 -21.27 5.40
N PRO A 172 26.42 -22.39 5.41
CA PRO A 172 27.03 -22.90 6.64
C PRO A 172 28.11 -21.94 7.17
N ALA A 173 28.11 -21.71 8.48
CA ALA A 173 28.99 -20.76 9.21
C ALA A 173 30.50 -21.11 9.21
N GLY A 174 30.99 -21.91 8.25
CA GLY A 174 32.31 -22.54 8.29
C GLY A 174 33.34 -22.06 7.27
N SER A 175 33.13 -20.94 6.58
CA SER A 175 34.07 -20.48 5.52
C SER A 175 35.00 -19.33 5.93
N TYR A 176 34.91 -18.80 7.15
CA TYR A 176 35.99 -17.96 7.68
C TYR A 176 37.09 -18.87 8.22
N GLY A 177 37.81 -19.49 7.29
CA GLY A 177 38.99 -20.28 7.57
C GLY A 177 40.04 -19.39 8.24
N SER A 178 40.39 -19.77 9.46
CA SER A 178 41.67 -19.51 10.09
C SER A 178 42.81 -19.78 9.13
N SER A 179 43.41 -18.71 8.57
CA SER A 179 44.77 -18.76 8.07
C SER A 179 45.71 -18.40 9.23
N VAL A 180 46.45 -19.43 9.65
CA VAL A 180 47.60 -19.45 10.56
C VAL A 180 48.61 -18.37 10.21
#